data_AF-A0AAJ6UMM5-F1
#
_entry.id   AF-A0AAJ6UMM5-F1
#
_cell.length_a   1.000
_cell.length_b   1.000
_cell.length_c   1.000
_cell.angle_alpha   90.00
_cell.angle_beta   90.00
_cell.angle_gamma   90.00
#
_symmetry.space_group_name_H-M   'P 1'
#
loop_
_entity.id
_entity.type
_entity.pdbx_description
1 polymer ?
#
loop_
_entity_poly.entity_id
_entity_poly.type
_entity_poly.pdbx_seq_one_letter_code
_entity_poly.pdbx_strand_id
1 'polypeptide(L)'
;MGTTKIYIVFYSLHGHVEIMAREIQRGANTVPGVEATLWQVPETLSNSILNKVKANPKADDVPVILPEQLLEADGFLFGFPSRFGVMASQFKAFFDATHELWATQALAGKPAGFFWSTGFYGGGQELSAFTAITQLAHHGMLFVPLGYTFGSGMFEMGEVKGGSSYGAGTFAADGSRQPSELELQQAFYQGKYVSEITKKLKG
;
A
#
# COMPACT_ATOMS: atom_id res chain seq x y z
N MET A 1 22.87 -14.73 -3.63
CA MET A 1 21.39 -14.73 -3.57
C MET A 1 20.89 -13.72 -4.58
N GLY A 2 19.85 -14.04 -5.34
CA GLY A 2 19.27 -13.10 -6.30
C GLY A 2 18.66 -11.87 -5.61
N THR A 3 18.53 -10.76 -6.34
CA THR A 3 17.85 -9.55 -5.87
C THR A 3 16.45 -9.90 -5.35
N THR A 4 16.07 -9.34 -4.20
CA THR A 4 14.72 -9.46 -3.64
C THR A 4 13.84 -8.37 -4.25
N LYS A 5 12.77 -8.75 -4.92
CA LYS A 5 11.84 -7.84 -5.61
C LYS A 5 10.68 -7.49 -4.69
N ILE A 6 10.44 -6.21 -4.50
CA ILE A 6 9.31 -5.68 -3.71
C ILE A 6 8.40 -4.89 -4.64
N TYR A 7 7.13 -5.26 -4.68
CA TYR A 7 6.14 -4.52 -5.46
C TYR A 7 5.30 -3.64 -4.54
N ILE A 8 5.32 -2.33 -4.84
CA ILE A 8 4.41 -1.35 -4.23
C ILE A 8 3.26 -1.15 -5.22
N VAL A 9 2.16 -1.85 -4.98
CA VAL A 9 0.96 -1.83 -5.85
C VAL A 9 -0.07 -0.92 -5.22
N PHE A 10 -0.48 0.14 -5.91
CA PHE A 10 -1.39 1.13 -5.33
C PHE A 10 -2.51 1.60 -6.27
N TYR A 11 -3.58 2.10 -5.66
CA TYR A 11 -4.55 2.97 -6.30
C TYR A 11 -4.46 4.36 -5.67
N SER A 12 -4.47 5.41 -6.49
CA SER A 12 -4.54 6.80 -6.04
C SER A 12 -5.48 7.60 -6.93
N LEU A 13 -6.44 8.30 -6.34
CA LEU A 13 -7.38 9.18 -7.07
C LEU A 13 -6.95 10.66 -7.03
N HIS A 14 -6.40 11.09 -5.89
CA HIS A 14 -6.02 12.50 -5.64
C HIS A 14 -4.54 12.63 -5.21
N GLY A 15 -3.68 11.67 -5.52
CA GLY A 15 -2.23 11.77 -5.28
C GLY A 15 -1.73 11.33 -3.90
N HIS A 16 -2.51 11.46 -2.82
CA HIS A 16 -2.05 11.15 -1.45
C HIS A 16 -1.42 9.75 -1.29
N VAL A 17 -2.05 8.72 -1.84
CA VAL A 17 -1.54 7.34 -1.75
C VAL A 17 -0.29 7.16 -2.61
N GLU A 18 -0.20 7.85 -3.75
CA GLU A 18 0.98 7.81 -4.61
C GLU A 18 2.20 8.44 -3.90
N ILE A 19 2.01 9.56 -3.21
CA ILE A 19 3.06 10.20 -2.41
C ILE A 19 3.59 9.21 -1.36
N MET A 20 2.68 8.55 -0.63
CA MET A 20 3.06 7.50 0.32
C MET A 20 3.77 6.32 -0.36
N ALA A 21 3.29 5.87 -1.52
CA ALA A 21 3.88 4.77 -2.28
C ALA A 21 5.32 5.05 -2.72
N ARG A 22 5.60 6.27 -3.19
CA ARG A 22 6.95 6.70 -3.58
C ARG A 22 7.89 6.75 -2.37
N GLU A 23 7.40 7.19 -1.22
CA GLU A 23 8.22 7.22 0.00
C GLU A 23 8.49 5.80 0.54
N ILE A 24 7.50 4.90 0.45
CA ILE A 24 7.68 3.48 0.73
C ILE A 24 8.73 2.86 -0.20
N GLN A 25 8.66 3.15 -1.51
CA GLN A 25 9.64 2.66 -2.48
C GLN A 25 11.06 3.14 -2.11
N ARG A 26 11.20 4.42 -1.73
CA ARG A 26 12.48 4.96 -1.25
C ARG A 26 13.01 4.19 -0.06
N GLY A 27 12.17 3.93 0.94
CA GLY A 27 12.53 3.13 2.11
C GLY A 27 12.98 1.72 1.76
N ALA A 28 12.22 1.02 0.92
CA ALA A 28 12.53 -0.32 0.45
C ALA A 28 13.88 -0.40 -0.28
N ASN A 29 14.17 0.55 -1.17
CA ASN A 29 15.42 0.62 -1.94
C ASN A 29 16.66 0.95 -1.08
N THR A 30 16.50 1.30 0.20
CA THR A 30 17.65 1.43 1.11
C THR A 30 18.20 0.09 1.60
N VAL A 31 17.44 -0.99 1.42
CA VAL A 31 17.84 -2.34 1.86
C VAL A 31 18.77 -2.96 0.81
N PRO A 32 20.03 -3.31 1.15
CA PRO A 32 20.96 -3.87 0.18
C PRO A 32 20.43 -5.15 -0.48
N GLY A 33 20.48 -5.24 -1.81
CA GLY A 33 20.01 -6.41 -2.55
C GLY A 33 18.48 -6.52 -2.67
N VAL A 34 17.76 -5.43 -2.37
CA VAL A 34 16.33 -5.27 -2.65
C VAL A 34 16.15 -4.31 -3.84
N GLU A 35 15.18 -4.59 -4.69
CA GLU A 35 14.70 -3.71 -5.75
C GLU A 35 13.20 -3.51 -5.59
N ALA A 36 12.76 -2.26 -5.47
CA ALA A 36 11.39 -1.89 -5.26
C ALA A 36 10.76 -1.21 -6.48
N THR A 37 9.66 -1.77 -6.99
CA THR A 37 8.96 -1.29 -8.19
C THR A 37 7.57 -0.78 -7.85
N LEU A 38 7.18 0.38 -8.40
CA LEU A 38 5.85 0.95 -8.27
C LEU A 38 4.92 0.44 -9.37
N TRP A 39 3.66 0.21 -8.99
CA TRP A 39 2.62 -0.30 -9.87
C TRP A 39 1.27 0.35 -9.56
N GLN A 40 0.55 0.76 -10.59
CA GLN A 40 -0.83 1.24 -10.47
C GLN A 40 -1.82 0.11 -10.75
N VAL A 41 -2.89 -0.01 -9.96
CA VAL A 41 -4.01 -0.88 -10.36
C VAL A 41 -4.88 -0.17 -11.42
N PRO A 42 -5.57 -0.92 -12.31
CA PRO A 42 -6.43 -0.35 -13.33
C PRO A 42 -7.55 0.56 -12.77
N GLU A 43 -7.85 1.64 -13.49
CA GLU A 43 -9.00 2.49 -13.19
C GLU A 43 -10.30 1.83 -13.64
N THR A 44 -11.38 1.98 -12.87
CA THR A 44 -12.70 1.41 -13.16
C THR A 44 -13.78 2.46 -13.35
N LEU A 45 -13.54 3.71 -12.93
CA LEU A 45 -14.47 4.81 -13.14
C LEU A 45 -14.37 5.33 -14.57
N SER A 46 -15.52 5.69 -15.15
CA SER A 46 -15.56 6.36 -16.44
C SER A 46 -14.91 7.75 -16.37
N ASN A 47 -14.37 8.21 -17.50
CA ASN A 47 -13.83 9.57 -17.65
C ASN A 47 -14.83 10.65 -17.21
N SER A 48 -16.14 10.42 -17.43
CA SER A 48 -17.18 11.35 -16.98
C SER A 48 -17.24 11.51 -15.45
N ILE A 49 -17.03 10.42 -14.71
CA ILE A 49 -17.01 10.44 -13.24
C ILE A 49 -15.68 11.03 -12.76
N LEU A 50 -14.56 10.62 -13.35
CA LEU A 50 -13.22 11.15 -13.02
C LEU A 50 -13.17 12.68 -13.14
N ASN A 51 -13.75 13.23 -14.21
CA ASN A 51 -13.85 14.68 -14.39
C ASN A 51 -14.73 15.34 -13.32
N LYS A 52 -15.87 14.73 -12.96
CA LYS A 52 -16.77 15.26 -11.92
C LYS A 52 -16.13 15.28 -10.54
N VAL A 53 -15.38 14.23 -10.20
CA VAL A 53 -14.69 14.14 -8.90
C VAL A 53 -13.36 14.87 -8.90
N LYS A 54 -12.96 15.50 -10.02
CA LYS A 54 -11.67 16.17 -10.18
C LYS A 54 -10.49 15.25 -9.81
N ALA A 55 -10.51 14.05 -10.38
CA ALA A 55 -9.40 13.11 -10.23
C ALA A 55 -8.10 13.74 -10.73
N ASN A 56 -6.99 13.47 -10.04
CA ASN A 56 -5.69 13.85 -10.57
C ASN A 56 -5.38 12.99 -11.80
N PRO A 57 -4.60 13.51 -12.77
CA PRO A 57 -4.00 12.68 -13.80
C PRO A 57 -3.21 11.55 -13.15
N LYS A 58 -3.26 10.36 -13.75
CA LYS A 58 -2.36 9.27 -13.34
C LYS A 58 -0.95 9.64 -13.75
N ALA A 59 0.03 9.23 -12.95
CA ALA A 59 1.42 9.47 -13.28
C ALA A 59 1.84 8.57 -14.45
N ASP A 60 2.43 9.17 -15.49
CA ASP A 60 2.82 8.45 -16.71
C ASP A 60 4.07 7.58 -16.51
N ASP A 61 4.81 7.78 -15.41
CA ASP A 61 6.04 7.04 -15.09
C ASP A 61 5.79 5.73 -14.34
N VAL A 62 4.56 5.47 -13.86
CA VAL A 62 4.23 4.25 -13.11
C VAL A 62 3.31 3.35 -13.94
N PRO A 63 3.75 2.16 -14.36
CA PRO A 63 2.94 1.28 -15.20
C PRO A 63 1.72 0.72 -14.46
N VAL A 64 0.71 0.33 -15.23
CA VAL A 64 -0.45 -0.42 -14.73
C VAL A 64 -0.07 -1.90 -14.62
N ILE A 65 -0.38 -2.52 -13.48
CA ILE A 65 -0.09 -3.94 -13.23
C ILE A 65 -1.26 -4.85 -13.63
N LEU A 66 -0.91 -6.00 -14.19
CA LEU A 66 -1.80 -7.14 -14.40
C LEU A 66 -1.65 -8.16 -13.26
N PRO A 67 -2.72 -8.87 -12.85
CA PRO A 67 -2.68 -9.81 -11.75
C PRO A 67 -1.50 -10.79 -11.78
N GLU A 68 -1.24 -11.41 -12.93
CA GLU A 68 -0.17 -12.40 -13.14
C GLU A 68 1.23 -11.88 -12.83
N GLN A 69 1.46 -10.58 -12.94
CA GLN A 69 2.76 -9.96 -12.63
C GLN A 69 3.08 -9.99 -11.14
N LEU A 70 2.08 -10.21 -10.26
CA LEU A 70 2.34 -10.43 -8.82
C LEU A 70 3.25 -11.65 -8.58
N LEU A 71 3.33 -12.59 -9.51
CA LEU A 71 4.22 -13.75 -9.40
C LEU A 71 5.70 -13.35 -9.37
N GLU A 72 6.06 -12.22 -9.97
CA GLU A 72 7.45 -11.76 -10.13
C GLU A 72 8.04 -11.16 -8.86
N ALA A 73 7.22 -10.70 -7.91
CA ALA A 73 7.68 -10.09 -6.67
C ALA A 73 7.87 -11.13 -5.56
N ASP A 74 8.79 -10.88 -4.63
CA ASP A 74 8.97 -11.72 -3.44
C ASP A 74 8.11 -11.22 -2.26
N GLY A 75 7.76 -9.94 -2.26
CA GLY A 75 6.90 -9.33 -1.25
C GLY A 75 6.21 -8.06 -1.75
N PHE A 76 5.20 -7.63 -1.00
CA PHE A 76 4.25 -6.61 -1.45
C PHE A 76 3.97 -5.54 -0.40
N LEU A 77 3.71 -4.32 -0.88
CA LEU A 77 3.03 -3.28 -0.14
C LEU A 77 1.85 -2.79 -0.96
N PHE A 78 0.64 -2.97 -0.44
CA PHE A 78 -0.60 -2.64 -1.13
C PHE A 78 -1.20 -1.33 -0.61
N GLY A 79 -1.43 -0.38 -1.52
CA GLY A 79 -1.83 1.00 -1.20
C GLY A 79 -3.19 1.39 -1.74
N PHE A 80 -4.09 1.95 -0.92
CA PHE A 80 -5.37 2.43 -1.43
C PHE A 80 -5.99 3.55 -0.59
N PRO A 81 -6.81 4.43 -1.18
CA PRO A 81 -7.62 5.35 -0.40
C PRO A 81 -8.79 4.56 0.21
N SER A 82 -9.13 4.89 1.45
CA SER A 82 -10.31 4.33 2.10
C SER A 82 -11.59 4.78 1.40
N ARG A 83 -12.55 3.86 1.31
CA ARG A 83 -13.94 4.11 0.94
C ARG A 83 -14.80 3.53 2.05
N PHE A 84 -15.20 4.36 2.99
CA PHE A 84 -16.06 3.98 4.12
C PHE A 84 -15.50 2.82 4.97
N GLY A 85 -14.18 2.80 5.19
CA GLY A 85 -13.53 1.77 6.01
C GLY A 85 -13.16 0.49 5.26
N VAL A 86 -13.28 0.47 3.94
CA VAL A 86 -12.75 -0.60 3.07
C VAL A 86 -11.87 -0.03 1.97
N MET A 87 -11.16 -0.89 1.24
CA MET A 87 -10.39 -0.48 0.08
C MET A 87 -11.28 0.09 -1.04
N ALA A 88 -10.70 0.92 -1.91
CA ALA A 88 -11.39 1.42 -3.10
C ALA A 88 -11.78 0.28 -4.05
N SER A 89 -12.89 0.46 -4.78
CA SER A 89 -13.43 -0.56 -5.68
C SER A 89 -12.45 -0.97 -6.79
N GLN A 90 -11.59 -0.07 -7.25
CA GLN A 90 -10.51 -0.35 -8.20
C GLN A 90 -9.55 -1.40 -7.64
N PHE A 91 -9.14 -1.22 -6.38
CA PHE A 91 -8.25 -2.15 -5.71
C PHE A 91 -8.93 -3.49 -5.43
N LYS A 92 -10.22 -3.45 -5.05
CA LYS A 92 -11.00 -4.66 -4.85
C LYS A 92 -11.19 -5.44 -6.15
N ALA A 93 -11.45 -4.76 -7.26
CA ALA A 93 -11.56 -5.38 -8.58
C ALA A 93 -10.25 -6.02 -9.03
N PHE A 94 -9.10 -5.39 -8.71
CA PHE A 94 -7.79 -5.99 -8.95
C PHE A 94 -7.61 -7.31 -8.18
N PHE A 95 -7.95 -7.36 -6.90
CA PHE A 95 -7.95 -8.62 -6.14
C PHE A 95 -9.03 -9.61 -6.61
N ASP A 96 -10.18 -9.17 -7.12
CA ASP A 96 -11.16 -10.10 -7.70
C ASP A 96 -10.63 -10.77 -8.98
N ALA A 97 -9.70 -10.11 -9.67
CA ALA A 97 -9.03 -10.66 -10.84
C ALA A 97 -7.86 -11.61 -10.50
N THR A 98 -7.52 -11.83 -9.23
CA THR A 98 -6.45 -12.76 -8.82
C THR A 98 -6.94 -14.18 -8.53
N HIS A 99 -8.15 -14.55 -8.99
CA HIS A 99 -8.75 -15.88 -8.72
C HIS A 99 -7.83 -17.06 -9.08
N GLU A 100 -7.17 -17.02 -10.23
CA GLU A 100 -6.26 -18.10 -10.64
C GLU A 100 -5.03 -18.21 -9.73
N LEU A 101 -4.47 -17.08 -9.29
CA LEU A 101 -3.34 -17.05 -8.35
C LEU A 101 -3.75 -17.58 -6.98
N TRP A 102 -5.00 -17.32 -6.57
CA TRP A 102 -5.58 -17.91 -5.36
C TRP A 102 -5.78 -19.42 -5.53
N ALA A 103 -6.38 -19.87 -6.63
CA ALA A 103 -6.67 -21.28 -6.86
C ALA A 103 -5.41 -22.15 -6.88
N THR A 104 -4.30 -21.59 -7.38
CA THR A 104 -2.98 -22.23 -7.43
C THR A 104 -2.11 -21.96 -6.21
N GLN A 105 -2.57 -21.16 -5.25
CA GLN A 105 -1.83 -20.73 -4.06
C GLN A 105 -0.48 -20.05 -4.40
N ALA A 106 -0.38 -19.41 -5.57
CA ALA A 106 0.90 -18.93 -6.10
C ALA A 106 1.49 -17.72 -5.35
N LEU A 107 0.70 -17.06 -4.49
CA LEU A 107 1.15 -15.98 -3.62
C LEU A 107 1.37 -16.44 -2.16
N ALA A 108 1.12 -17.71 -1.85
CA ALA A 108 1.25 -18.22 -0.49
C ALA A 108 2.68 -18.08 0.04
N GLY A 109 2.82 -17.68 1.30
CA GLY A 109 4.10 -17.46 1.97
C GLY A 109 4.80 -16.13 1.62
N LYS A 110 4.33 -15.39 0.59
CA LYS A 110 4.90 -14.09 0.25
C LYS A 110 4.52 -13.03 1.30
N PRO A 111 5.46 -12.24 1.84
CA PRO A 111 5.15 -11.17 2.78
C PRO A 111 4.39 -10.02 2.13
N ALA A 112 3.41 -9.48 2.83
CA ALA A 112 2.61 -8.36 2.35
C ALA A 112 2.22 -7.41 3.49
N GLY A 113 2.28 -6.11 3.22
CA GLY A 113 1.78 -5.05 4.11
C GLY A 113 0.77 -4.14 3.41
N PHE A 114 0.12 -3.28 4.19
CA PHE A 114 -0.84 -2.30 3.68
C PHE A 114 -0.45 -0.87 4.06
N PHE A 115 -0.82 0.08 3.21
CA PHE A 115 -0.81 1.50 3.51
C PHE A 115 -2.02 2.18 2.87
N TRP A 116 -2.47 3.32 3.42
CA TRP A 116 -3.72 3.92 2.97
C TRP A 116 -3.83 5.42 3.23
N SER A 117 -4.86 6.03 2.65
CA SER A 117 -5.27 7.41 2.93
C SER A 117 -6.73 7.45 3.36
N THR A 118 -7.07 8.22 4.39
CA THR A 118 -8.48 8.51 4.77
C THR A 118 -8.74 10.01 4.76
N GLY A 119 -10.00 10.44 4.78
CA GLY A 119 -10.33 11.85 4.93
C GLY A 119 -9.96 12.37 6.32
N PHE A 120 -10.59 11.84 7.36
CA PHE A 120 -10.52 12.40 8.72
C PHE A 120 -10.47 11.30 9.79
N TYR A 121 -10.31 11.71 11.06
CA TYR A 121 -10.29 10.83 12.22
C TYR A 121 -11.55 9.98 12.33
N GLY A 122 -11.41 8.71 12.73
CA GLY A 122 -12.52 7.76 12.77
C GLY A 122 -13.03 7.33 11.38
N GLY A 123 -12.56 7.95 10.29
CA GLY A 123 -12.92 7.63 8.91
C GLY A 123 -12.27 6.35 8.35
N GLY A 124 -12.05 5.35 9.20
CA GLY A 124 -11.52 4.04 8.80
C GLY A 124 -10.00 3.92 8.77
N GLN A 125 -9.25 4.70 9.56
CA GLN A 125 -7.79 4.59 9.65
C GLN A 125 -7.32 3.19 10.04
N GLU A 126 -8.06 2.49 10.91
CA GLU A 126 -7.72 1.10 11.25
C GLU A 126 -8.57 0.11 10.45
N LEU A 127 -9.87 0.41 10.31
CA LEU A 127 -10.83 -0.50 9.67
C LEU A 127 -10.48 -0.81 8.21
N SER A 128 -9.91 0.14 7.47
CA SER A 128 -9.52 -0.09 6.06
C SER A 128 -8.42 -1.13 5.94
N ALA A 129 -7.46 -1.13 6.86
CA ALA A 129 -6.42 -2.16 6.91
C ALA A 129 -7.01 -3.49 7.40
N PHE A 130 -7.80 -3.45 8.47
CA PHE A 130 -8.40 -4.64 9.06
C PHE A 130 -9.25 -5.43 8.06
N THR A 131 -10.08 -4.74 7.27
CA THR A 131 -10.91 -5.38 6.24
C THR A 131 -10.07 -5.89 5.06
N ALA A 132 -8.96 -5.23 4.72
CA ALA A 132 -8.06 -5.66 3.64
C ALA A 132 -7.22 -6.89 3.99
N ILE A 133 -6.89 -7.12 5.27
CA ILE A 133 -6.13 -8.30 5.72
C ILE A 133 -6.77 -9.63 5.29
N THR A 134 -8.11 -9.65 5.16
CA THR A 134 -8.84 -10.83 4.66
C THR A 134 -8.33 -11.28 3.28
N GLN A 135 -7.93 -10.35 2.40
CA GLN A 135 -7.37 -10.68 1.08
C GLN A 135 -6.04 -11.44 1.21
N LEU A 136 -5.17 -11.00 2.12
CA LEU A 136 -3.89 -11.67 2.36
C LEU A 136 -4.10 -13.08 2.93
N ALA A 137 -4.99 -13.18 3.91
CA ALA A 137 -5.30 -14.45 4.57
C ALA A 137 -5.80 -15.51 3.57
N HIS A 138 -6.73 -15.12 2.67
CA HIS A 138 -7.26 -16.04 1.67
C HIS A 138 -6.23 -16.46 0.61
N HIS A 139 -5.29 -15.58 0.26
CA HIS A 139 -4.17 -15.90 -0.64
C HIS A 139 -3.01 -16.65 0.03
N GLY A 140 -3.07 -16.89 1.35
CA GLY A 140 -1.98 -17.49 2.11
C GLY A 140 -0.74 -16.61 2.25
N MET A 141 -0.86 -15.29 2.00
CA MET A 141 0.22 -14.32 2.17
C MET A 141 0.50 -14.05 3.66
N LEU A 142 1.75 -13.71 3.98
CA LEU A 142 2.15 -13.38 5.34
C LEU A 142 1.93 -11.89 5.60
N PHE A 143 0.95 -11.55 6.43
CA PHE A 143 0.74 -10.15 6.79
C PHE A 143 1.88 -9.64 7.68
N VAL A 144 2.57 -8.60 7.20
CA VAL A 144 3.61 -7.88 7.93
C VAL A 144 3.03 -6.53 8.40
N PRO A 145 2.53 -6.44 9.64
CA PRO A 145 2.08 -5.18 10.21
C PRO A 145 3.27 -4.26 10.48
N LEU A 146 3.02 -2.95 10.55
CA LEU A 146 4.01 -2.01 11.06
C LEU A 146 4.29 -2.24 12.55
N GLY A 147 3.27 -2.62 13.31
CA GLY A 147 3.32 -2.66 14.76
C GLY A 147 3.73 -1.31 15.34
N TYR A 148 4.47 -1.33 16.44
CA TYR A 148 5.09 -0.14 17.03
C TYR A 148 6.58 0.01 16.65
N THR A 149 7.01 -0.65 15.57
CA THR A 149 8.43 -0.79 15.21
C THR A 149 9.06 0.52 14.69
N PHE A 150 8.25 1.48 14.25
CA PHE A 150 8.67 2.85 13.93
C PHE A 150 9.04 3.70 15.18
N GLY A 151 9.02 3.12 16.38
CA GLY A 151 9.56 3.73 17.58
C GLY A 151 8.74 4.93 18.08
N SER A 152 9.42 5.98 18.53
CA SER A 152 8.78 7.15 19.15
C SER A 152 7.72 7.82 18.27
N GLY A 153 7.88 7.78 16.93
CA GLY A 153 6.90 8.33 15.99
C GLY A 153 5.52 7.64 16.06
N MET A 154 5.45 6.41 16.59
CA MET A 154 4.17 5.74 16.83
C MET A 154 3.41 6.33 18.03
N PHE A 155 4.14 6.86 19.01
CA PHE A 155 3.62 7.42 20.26
C PHE A 155 3.47 8.95 20.22
N GLU A 156 3.81 9.59 19.10
CA GLU A 156 3.62 11.04 18.92
C GLU A 156 2.12 11.39 18.95
N MET A 157 1.76 12.41 19.73
CA MET A 157 0.39 12.84 20.01
C MET A 157 0.20 14.37 19.92
N GLY A 158 1.29 15.14 19.73
CA GLY A 158 1.27 16.59 19.57
C GLY A 158 0.86 17.05 18.18
N GLU A 159 0.86 16.17 17.19
CA GLU A 159 0.39 16.45 15.84
C GLU A 159 -0.55 15.40 15.27
N VAL A 160 -1.35 15.83 14.30
CA VAL A 160 -2.29 14.99 13.57
C VAL A 160 -1.54 14.10 12.59
N LYS A 161 -1.58 12.77 12.80
CA LYS A 161 -0.98 11.78 11.90
C LYS A 161 -1.91 10.61 11.61
N GLY A 162 -1.92 10.16 10.36
CA GLY A 162 -2.53 8.91 9.93
C GLY A 162 -1.68 7.69 10.27
N GLY A 163 -2.17 6.53 9.86
CA GLY A 163 -1.51 5.26 10.11
C GLY A 163 -1.83 4.67 11.47
N SER A 164 -1.40 3.43 11.67
CA SER A 164 -1.67 2.65 12.88
C SER A 164 -0.66 1.50 13.00
N SER A 165 -0.84 0.63 13.99
CA SER A 165 -0.06 -0.61 14.07
C SER A 165 -0.28 -1.54 12.86
N TYR A 166 -1.35 -1.37 12.08
CA TYR A 166 -1.60 -2.18 10.90
C TYR A 166 -0.74 -1.78 9.68
N GLY A 167 -0.17 -0.57 9.67
CA GLY A 167 0.50 -0.01 8.49
C GLY A 167 0.59 1.51 8.51
N ALA A 168 1.39 2.08 7.61
CA ALA A 168 1.48 3.52 7.43
C ALA A 168 0.20 4.07 6.81
N GLY A 169 -0.15 5.31 7.16
CA GLY A 169 -1.32 5.96 6.60
C GLY A 169 -1.23 7.46 6.66
N THR A 170 -2.11 8.13 5.91
CA THR A 170 -2.17 9.59 5.85
C THR A 170 -3.61 10.10 5.89
N PHE A 171 -3.80 11.34 6.35
CA PHE A 171 -5.07 12.05 6.24
C PHE A 171 -5.06 13.03 5.06
N ALA A 172 -6.09 12.93 4.21
CA ALA A 172 -6.33 13.85 3.10
C ALA A 172 -7.28 15.01 3.46
N ALA A 173 -7.94 14.98 4.62
CA ALA A 173 -9.00 15.91 5.00
C ALA A 173 -10.12 16.00 3.95
N ASP A 174 -10.38 17.19 3.42
CA ASP A 174 -11.27 17.47 2.29
C ASP A 174 -10.61 17.28 0.91
N GLY A 175 -9.40 16.71 0.90
CA GLY A 175 -8.53 16.56 -0.26
C GLY A 175 -7.39 17.59 -0.33
N SER A 176 -7.39 18.60 0.55
CA SER A 176 -6.35 19.64 0.56
C SER A 176 -5.11 19.29 1.40
N ARG A 177 -5.27 18.47 2.46
CA ARG A 177 -4.16 18.12 3.36
C ARG A 177 -3.24 17.11 2.68
N GLN A 178 -1.96 17.45 2.57
CA GLN A 178 -0.93 16.53 2.08
C GLN A 178 -0.36 15.66 3.20
N PRO A 179 0.26 14.51 2.86
CA PRO A 179 0.96 13.70 3.86
C PRO A 179 1.98 14.54 4.64
N SER A 180 1.94 14.43 5.98
CA SER A 180 2.89 15.13 6.83
C SER A 180 4.26 14.45 6.80
N GLU A 181 5.29 15.16 7.24
CA GLU A 181 6.65 14.61 7.34
C GLU A 181 6.68 13.34 8.21
N LEU A 182 5.96 13.32 9.33
CA LEU A 182 5.88 12.14 10.19
C LEU A 182 5.19 10.94 9.51
N GLU A 183 4.13 11.18 8.72
CA GLU A 183 3.46 10.14 7.94
C GLU A 183 4.40 9.60 6.84
N LEU A 184 5.17 10.47 6.20
CA LEU A 184 6.18 10.09 5.21
C LEU A 184 7.32 9.26 5.83
N GLN A 185 7.84 9.66 7.00
CA GLN A 185 8.84 8.90 7.73
C GLN A 185 8.34 7.52 8.14
N GLN A 186 7.06 7.42 8.54
CA GLN A 186 6.42 6.15 8.82
C GLN A 186 6.34 5.27 7.55
N ALA A 187 5.98 5.85 6.41
CA ALA A 187 5.91 5.17 5.12
C ALA A 187 7.29 4.66 4.67
N PHE A 188 8.30 5.52 4.74
CA PHE A 188 9.70 5.17 4.49
C PHE A 188 10.14 3.97 5.36
N TYR A 189 9.87 4.06 6.66
CA TYR A 189 10.20 2.99 7.59
C TYR A 189 9.48 1.68 7.23
N GLN A 190 8.18 1.73 6.92
CA GLN A 190 7.43 0.54 6.52
C GLN A 190 8.04 -0.13 5.28
N GLY A 191 8.40 0.66 4.27
CA GLY A 191 9.06 0.16 3.05
C GLY A 191 10.34 -0.60 3.36
N LYS A 192 11.20 -0.01 4.21
CA LYS A 192 12.43 -0.67 4.67
C LYS A 192 12.12 -1.96 5.45
N TYR A 193 11.22 -1.90 6.42
CA TYR A 193 10.92 -2.99 7.34
C TYR A 193 10.36 -4.24 6.63
N VAL A 194 9.34 -4.06 5.77
CA VAL A 194 8.77 -5.18 4.98
C VAL A 194 9.81 -5.76 4.03
N SER A 195 10.67 -4.93 3.45
CA SER A 195 11.74 -5.38 2.55
C SER A 195 12.80 -6.22 3.26
N GLU A 196 13.21 -5.83 4.48
CA GLU A 196 14.13 -6.61 5.30
C GLU A 196 13.54 -7.98 5.69
N ILE A 197 12.24 -8.04 6.02
CA ILE A 197 11.54 -9.29 6.31
C ILE A 197 11.46 -10.17 5.06
N THR A 198 11.06 -9.60 3.94
CA THR A 198 10.97 -10.32 2.66
C THR A 198 12.31 -10.92 2.26
N LYS A 199 13.39 -10.14 2.37
CA LYS A 199 14.74 -10.62 2.08
C LYS A 199 15.16 -11.77 2.99
N LYS A 200 14.80 -11.72 4.27
CA LYS A 200 15.10 -12.81 5.23
C LYS A 200 14.33 -14.09 4.92
N LEU A 201 13.11 -13.99 4.39
CA LEU A 201 12.28 -15.16 4.06
C LEU A 201 12.59 -15.75 2.69
N LYS A 202 13.07 -14.92 1.75
CA LYS A 202 13.58 -15.37 0.44
C LYS A 202 14.93 -16.09 0.57
N GLY A 203 15.76 -15.61 1.51
CA GLY A 203 17.17 -15.99 1.70
C GLY A 203 17.38 -17.39 2.24
#